data_AF-A0A1D3U8D3-F1
#
_entry.id   AF-A0A1D3U8D3-F1
#
_cell.length_a   1.000
_cell.length_b   1.000
_cell.length_c   1.000
_cell.angle_alpha   90.00
_cell.angle_beta   90.00
_cell.angle_gamma   90.00
#
_symmetry.space_group_name_H-M   'P 1'
#
loop_
_entity.id
_entity.type
_entity.pdbx_description
1 polymer ?
#
loop_
_entity_poly.entity_id
_entity_poly.type
_entity_poly.pdbx_seq_one_letter_code
_entity_poly.pdbx_strand_id
1 'polypeptide(L)'
;MNRTNRLGRFLRNVLGRSERSKNRGENVVCGKKFAGRAGGGSMLLVSPILFEMKHKEEEKTPKSEYIFMAGKSIDFLTQKLFENEYGTSILYLTFFVAYLALLAHDNKVNLMVQKLKFKYGNNMFTIGHPNYRKFLHKNNLMKKD
;
A
#
# COMPACT_ATOMS: atom_id res chain seq x y z
N MET A 1 24.87 9.55 -6.20
CA MET A 1 24.38 8.44 -5.35
C MET A 1 23.56 8.98 -4.19
N ASN A 2 22.58 8.21 -3.68
CA ASN A 2 21.75 8.45 -2.47
C ASN A 2 20.38 9.15 -2.60
N ARG A 3 19.53 8.74 -3.56
CA ARG A 3 18.08 9.07 -3.54
C ARG A 3 17.25 8.17 -2.61
N THR A 4 17.74 6.98 -2.27
CA THR A 4 17.04 5.99 -1.42
C THR A 4 17.00 6.35 0.07
N ASN A 5 17.91 7.20 0.56
CA ASN A 5 18.01 7.59 1.97
C ASN A 5 17.01 8.69 2.42
N ARG A 6 16.23 9.26 1.51
CA ARG A 6 15.20 10.26 1.85
C ARG A 6 13.87 9.63 2.20
N LEU A 7 13.45 8.61 1.45
CA LEU A 7 12.17 7.92 1.69
C LEU A 7 12.19 7.18 3.04
N GLY A 8 13.30 6.51 3.36
CA GLY A 8 13.47 5.82 4.64
C GLY A 8 13.46 6.77 5.86
N ARG A 9 13.98 8.00 5.70
CA ARG A 9 13.93 9.02 6.76
C ARG A 9 12.53 9.62 6.93
N PHE A 10 11.79 9.76 5.85
CA PHE A 10 10.42 10.25 5.89
C PHE A 10 9.49 9.26 6.60
N LEU A 11 9.57 7.98 6.24
CA LEU A 11 8.79 6.91 6.88
C LEU A 11 9.13 6.78 8.38
N ARG A 12 10.41 6.90 8.76
CA ARG A 12 10.83 6.80 10.16
C ARG A 12 10.36 7.99 11.01
N ASN A 13 10.25 9.19 10.44
CA ASN A 13 9.74 10.37 11.15
C ASN A 13 8.21 10.38 11.30
N VAL A 14 7.48 9.77 10.35
CA VAL A 14 6.01 9.67 10.41
C VAL A 14 5.58 8.54 11.34
N LEU A 15 6.23 7.37 11.30
CA LEU A 15 5.91 6.25 12.21
C LEU A 15 6.48 6.44 13.63
N GLY A 16 7.62 7.13 13.78
CA GLY A 16 8.30 7.28 15.08
C GLY A 16 7.67 8.30 16.04
N ARG A 17 6.63 9.03 15.62
CA ARG A 17 5.95 10.04 16.46
C ARG A 17 4.83 9.47 17.34
N SER A 18 4.47 8.20 17.16
CA SER A 18 3.33 7.56 17.85
C SER A 18 3.64 6.97 19.23
N GLU A 19 4.91 6.83 19.63
CA GLU A 19 5.29 6.09 20.85
C GLU A 19 5.72 6.97 22.04
N ARG A 20 5.58 8.30 21.97
CA ARG A 20 6.02 9.23 23.04
C ARG A 20 4.92 9.92 23.85
N SER A 21 3.67 9.50 23.73
CA SER A 21 2.56 10.07 24.51
C SER A 21 1.77 9.01 25.27
N LYS A 22 2.43 8.35 26.21
CA LYS A 22 1.80 7.57 27.29
C LYS A 22 2.89 7.34 28.33
N ASN A 23 2.98 8.25 29.30
CA ASN A 23 3.55 8.04 30.64
C ASN A 23 3.72 9.40 31.33
N ARG A 24 2.61 9.98 31.80
CA ARG A 24 2.57 10.87 32.97
C ARG A 24 1.13 11.00 33.44
N GLY A 25 0.86 10.36 34.56
CA GLY A 25 -0.44 10.27 35.19
C GLY A 25 -0.31 9.36 36.40
N GLU A 26 0.41 9.85 37.42
CA GLU A 26 0.42 9.27 38.76
C GLU A 26 -1.04 9.17 39.26
N ASN A 27 -1.57 7.96 39.34
CA ASN A 27 -2.73 7.69 40.18
C ASN A 27 -2.22 7.03 41.46
N VAL A 28 -2.22 7.84 42.50
CA VAL A 28 -2.00 7.46 43.89
C VAL A 28 -2.92 6.29 44.23
N VAL A 29 -2.30 5.16 44.50
CA VAL A 29 -2.92 4.00 45.11
C VAL A 29 -3.38 4.41 46.51
N CYS A 30 -4.71 4.43 46.73
CA CYS A 30 -5.26 4.36 48.08
C CYS A 30 -6.13 3.11 48.14
N GLY A 31 -5.72 2.19 49.01
CA GLY A 31 -6.34 0.89 49.16
C GLY A 31 -7.68 0.97 49.85
N LYS A 32 -8.54 0.01 49.51
CA LYS A 32 -9.39 -0.69 50.47
C LYS A 32 -9.84 -2.01 49.85
N LYS A 33 -9.16 -3.08 50.27
CA LYS A 33 -9.69 -4.43 50.22
C LYS A 33 -10.90 -4.46 51.16
N PHE A 34 -12.11 -4.47 50.63
CA PHE A 34 -13.27 -4.95 51.37
C PHE A 34 -13.59 -6.35 50.86
N ALA A 35 -12.93 -7.32 51.48
CA ALA A 35 -13.42 -8.69 51.51
C ALA A 35 -14.69 -8.69 52.37
N GLY A 36 -15.83 -8.96 51.74
CA GLY A 36 -17.12 -9.10 52.40
C GLY A 36 -17.88 -10.27 51.80
N ARG A 37 -17.65 -11.47 52.34
CA ARG A 37 -18.59 -12.60 52.24
C ARG A 37 -19.90 -12.18 52.90
N ALA A 38 -20.94 -11.95 52.12
CA ALA A 38 -22.35 -11.95 52.52
C ALA A 38 -23.15 -12.08 51.22
N GLY A 39 -23.83 -13.20 50.98
CA GLY A 39 -25.25 -13.28 51.33
C GLY A 39 -26.07 -12.85 50.11
N GLY A 40 -26.78 -13.79 49.49
CA GLY A 40 -27.59 -13.53 48.30
C GLY A 40 -28.58 -12.39 48.49
N GLY A 41 -28.80 -11.60 47.44
CA GLY A 41 -29.85 -10.59 47.44
C GLY A 41 -29.58 -9.26 46.75
N SER A 42 -28.75 -9.19 45.69
CA SER A 42 -28.62 -7.94 44.91
C SER A 42 -28.26 -8.15 43.42
N MET A 43 -28.75 -9.23 42.83
CA MET A 43 -28.56 -9.50 41.39
C MET A 43 -29.70 -8.90 40.54
N LEU A 44 -30.22 -7.70 40.86
CA LEU A 44 -31.37 -7.10 40.15
C LEU A 44 -31.34 -5.55 40.08
N LEU A 45 -30.19 -4.89 40.22
CA LEU A 45 -30.13 -3.42 40.05
C LEU A 45 -28.92 -2.95 39.23
N VAL A 46 -28.52 -3.70 38.21
CA VAL A 46 -27.77 -3.08 37.10
C VAL A 46 -28.81 -2.52 36.15
N SER A 47 -28.92 -1.18 36.08
CA SER A 47 -29.83 -0.56 35.12
C SER A 47 -29.43 -1.00 33.69
N PRO A 48 -30.39 -1.23 32.78
CA PRO A 48 -30.08 -1.61 31.40
C PRO A 48 -29.10 -0.64 30.71
N ILE A 49 -29.09 0.62 31.16
CA ILE A 49 -28.18 1.67 30.71
C ILE A 49 -26.73 1.40 31.16
N LEU A 50 -26.51 1.03 32.43
CA LEU A 50 -25.17 0.64 32.91
C LEU A 50 -24.70 -0.69 32.32
N PHE A 51 -25.64 -1.60 32.06
CA PHE A 51 -25.36 -2.87 31.39
C PHE A 51 -24.94 -2.64 29.94
N GLU A 52 -25.66 -1.82 29.18
CA GLU A 52 -25.29 -1.42 27.82
C GLU A 52 -23.94 -0.69 27.77
N MET A 53 -23.67 0.23 28.70
CA MET A 53 -22.39 0.96 28.72
C MET A 53 -21.20 0.04 28.98
N LYS A 54 -21.34 -1.01 29.81
CA LYS A 54 -20.28 -1.99 30.03
C LYS A 54 -20.15 -3.04 28.92
N HIS A 55 -21.26 -3.40 28.27
CA HIS A 55 -21.26 -4.49 27.28
C HIS A 55 -21.16 -4.03 25.82
N LYS A 56 -21.34 -2.73 25.51
CA LYS A 56 -21.07 -2.17 24.17
C LYS A 56 -19.58 -2.14 23.82
N GLU A 57 -18.70 -1.99 24.80
CA GLU A 57 -17.24 -2.01 24.56
C GLU A 57 -16.66 -3.43 24.59
N GLU A 58 -17.36 -4.39 25.19
CA GLU A 58 -16.93 -5.79 25.33
C GLU A 58 -17.57 -6.71 24.27
N GLU A 59 -17.82 -6.21 23.05
CA GLU A 59 -18.12 -7.09 21.92
C GLU A 59 -16.85 -7.88 21.54
N LYS A 60 -16.70 -9.06 22.16
CA LYS A 60 -15.69 -10.05 21.79
C LYS A 60 -16.08 -10.65 20.44
N THR A 61 -15.74 -9.93 19.36
CA THR A 61 -15.85 -10.47 18.01
C THR A 61 -15.03 -11.77 17.94
N PRO A 62 -15.60 -12.87 17.43
CA PRO A 62 -14.89 -14.14 17.35
C PRO A 62 -13.65 -13.98 16.48
N LYS A 63 -12.53 -14.61 16.86
CA LYS A 63 -11.23 -14.48 16.16
C LYS A 63 -11.29 -14.89 14.67
N SER A 64 -12.33 -15.60 14.25
CA SER A 64 -12.62 -15.91 12.85
C SER A 64 -13.06 -14.69 12.02
N GLU A 65 -13.55 -13.62 12.65
CA GLU A 65 -14.01 -12.41 11.96
C GLU A 65 -12.88 -11.48 11.50
N TYR A 66 -11.63 -11.70 11.96
CA TYR A 66 -10.48 -10.94 11.46
C TYR A 66 -10.24 -11.15 9.96
N ILE A 67 -10.67 -12.29 9.41
CA ILE A 67 -10.58 -12.58 7.97
C ILE A 67 -11.46 -11.61 7.16
N PHE A 68 -12.56 -11.13 7.76
CA PHE A 68 -13.46 -10.16 7.15
C PHE A 68 -13.08 -8.71 7.46
N MET A 69 -11.98 -8.46 8.19
CA MET A 69 -11.58 -7.11 8.58
C MET A 69 -11.24 -6.24 7.36
N ALA A 70 -10.56 -6.82 6.35
CA ALA A 70 -10.27 -6.14 5.09
C ALA A 70 -11.54 -5.90 4.26
N GLY A 71 -12.50 -6.83 4.30
CA GLY A 71 -13.79 -6.66 3.62
C GLY A 71 -14.63 -5.55 4.25
N LYS A 72 -14.76 -5.56 5.58
CA LYS A 72 -15.46 -4.51 6.36
C LYS A 72 -14.79 -3.15 6.19
N SER A 73 -13.46 -3.08 6.10
CA SER A 73 -12.76 -1.81 5.89
C SER A 73 -12.92 -1.27 4.46
N ILE A 74 -12.88 -2.14 3.45
CA ILE A 74 -13.15 -1.73 2.06
C ILE A 74 -14.59 -1.26 1.91
N ASP A 75 -15.56 -1.98 2.49
CA ASP A 75 -16.97 -1.57 2.45
C ASP A 75 -17.20 -0.21 3.13
N PHE A 76 -16.60 0.01 4.30
CA PHE A 76 -16.62 1.33 4.96
C PHE A 76 -16.01 2.43 4.10
N LEU A 77 -14.86 2.17 3.45
CA LEU A 77 -14.22 3.12 2.54
C LEU A 77 -15.07 3.36 1.29
N THR A 78 -15.80 2.36 0.81
CA THR A 78 -16.71 2.49 -0.33
C THR A 78 -17.84 3.43 -0.01
N GLN A 79 -18.55 3.19 1.08
CA GLN A 79 -19.68 4.03 1.52
C GLN A 79 -19.25 5.45 1.88
N LYS A 80 -18.05 5.63 2.45
CA LYS A 80 -17.56 6.97 2.85
C LYS A 80 -16.90 7.75 1.73
N LEU A 81 -16.12 7.09 0.88
CA LEU A 81 -15.24 7.77 -0.08
C LEU A 81 -15.59 7.44 -1.54
N PHE A 82 -15.79 6.17 -1.90
CA PHE A 82 -15.94 5.78 -3.31
C PHE A 82 -17.34 6.04 -3.89
N GLU A 83 -18.40 5.99 -3.09
CA GLU A 83 -19.77 6.24 -3.57
C GLU A 83 -20.11 7.73 -3.70
N ASN A 84 -19.31 8.60 -3.10
CA ASN A 84 -19.49 10.03 -3.16
C ASN A 84 -18.72 10.66 -4.33
N GLU A 85 -18.87 11.98 -4.52
CA GLU A 85 -18.11 12.78 -5.49
C GLU A 85 -16.58 12.69 -5.29
N TYR A 86 -16.14 12.29 -4.10
CA TYR A 86 -14.73 12.02 -3.85
C TYR A 86 -14.24 10.76 -4.58
N GLY A 87 -15.11 9.77 -4.78
CA GLY A 87 -14.81 8.54 -5.52
C GLY A 87 -14.54 8.79 -6.99
N THR A 88 -15.32 9.68 -7.62
CA THR A 88 -15.08 10.12 -9.00
C THR A 88 -13.76 10.88 -9.12
N SER A 89 -13.39 11.66 -8.10
CA SER A 89 -12.08 12.34 -8.03
C SER A 89 -10.91 11.34 -7.94
N ILE A 90 -11.04 10.28 -7.14
CA ILE A 90 -10.04 9.20 -7.08
C ILE A 90 -9.96 8.48 -8.43
N LEU A 91 -11.09 8.23 -9.07
CA LEU A 91 -11.15 7.61 -10.39
C LEU A 91 -10.40 8.46 -11.44
N TYR A 92 -10.62 9.78 -11.46
CA TYR A 92 -9.84 10.68 -12.33
C TYR A 92 -8.34 10.66 -12.03
N LEU A 93 -7.95 10.58 -10.76
CA LEU A 93 -6.54 10.44 -10.37
C LEU A 93 -5.95 9.14 -10.95
N THR A 94 -6.68 8.02 -10.87
CA THR A 94 -6.18 6.74 -11.43
C THR A 94 -6.00 6.79 -12.94
N PHE A 95 -6.95 7.41 -13.68
CA PHE A 95 -6.80 7.60 -15.12
C PHE A 95 -5.66 8.55 -15.47
N PHE A 96 -5.45 9.59 -14.67
CA PHE A 96 -4.31 10.49 -14.87
C PHE A 96 -2.97 9.76 -14.72
N VAL A 97 -2.84 8.88 -13.72
CA VAL A 97 -1.64 8.04 -13.55
C VAL A 97 -1.45 7.09 -14.73
N ALA A 98 -2.53 6.45 -15.20
CA ALA A 98 -2.48 5.58 -16.38
C ALA A 98 -2.05 6.35 -17.64
N TYR A 99 -2.58 7.55 -17.83
CA TYR A 99 -2.23 8.43 -18.94
C TYR A 99 -0.76 8.85 -18.89
N LEU A 100 -0.25 9.25 -17.72
CA LEU A 100 1.17 9.56 -17.52
C LEU A 100 2.08 8.37 -17.84
N ALA A 101 1.68 7.16 -17.45
CA ALA A 101 2.44 5.95 -17.75
C ALA A 101 2.52 5.70 -19.26
N LEU A 102 1.40 5.89 -19.97
CA LEU A 102 1.34 5.75 -21.42
C LEU A 102 2.20 6.79 -22.13
N LEU A 103 2.11 8.05 -21.72
CA LEU A 103 2.94 9.13 -22.26
C LEU A 103 4.45 8.88 -22.03
N ALA A 104 4.82 8.42 -20.84
CA ALA A 104 6.20 8.07 -20.53
C ALA A 104 6.70 6.88 -21.37
N HIS A 105 5.84 5.89 -21.59
CA HIS A 105 6.14 4.74 -22.44
C HIS A 105 6.39 5.17 -23.89
N ASP A 106 5.49 5.96 -24.47
CA ASP A 106 5.60 6.40 -25.87
C ASP A 106 6.83 7.26 -26.10
N ASN A 107 7.14 8.17 -25.16
CA ASN A 107 8.37 8.95 -25.21
C ASN A 107 9.62 8.07 -25.16
N LYS A 108 9.63 7.04 -24.30
CA LYS A 108 10.74 6.09 -24.20
C LYS A 108 10.93 5.32 -25.51
N VAL A 109 9.84 4.82 -26.11
CA VAL A 109 9.88 4.10 -27.39
C VAL A 109 10.38 5.01 -28.50
N ASN A 110 9.86 6.23 -28.61
CA ASN A 110 10.27 7.19 -29.64
C ASN A 110 11.77 7.51 -29.56
N LEU A 111 12.27 7.79 -28.35
CA LEU A 111 13.71 8.02 -28.13
C LEU A 111 14.56 6.79 -28.48
N MET A 112 14.09 5.58 -28.18
CA MET A 112 14.78 4.35 -28.57
C MET A 112 14.82 4.19 -30.09
N VAL A 113 13.70 4.41 -30.79
CA VAL A 113 13.60 4.33 -32.25
C VAL A 113 14.50 5.36 -32.92
N GLN A 114 14.55 6.59 -32.41
CA GLN A 114 15.48 7.62 -32.92
C GLN A 114 16.94 7.19 -32.77
N LYS A 115 17.32 6.69 -31.58
CA LYS A 115 18.68 6.17 -31.35
C LYS A 115 19.01 4.98 -32.25
N LEU A 116 18.05 4.08 -32.46
CA LEU A 116 18.17 2.95 -33.40
C LEU A 116 18.39 3.44 -34.83
N LYS A 117 17.61 4.43 -35.29
CA LYS A 117 17.73 5.03 -36.62
C LYS A 117 19.13 5.62 -36.83
N PHE A 118 19.65 6.40 -35.90
CA PHE A 118 20.99 6.97 -36.02
C PHE A 118 22.10 5.91 -35.96
N LYS A 119 21.96 4.91 -35.09
CA LYS A 119 23.00 3.89 -34.88
C LYS A 119 23.08 2.88 -36.02
N TYR A 120 21.94 2.37 -36.49
CA TYR A 120 21.89 1.31 -37.50
C TYR A 120 21.67 1.84 -38.92
N GLY A 121 20.99 2.98 -39.09
CA GLY A 121 20.78 3.60 -40.40
C GLY A 121 22.08 4.04 -41.08
N ASN A 122 23.11 4.38 -40.29
CA ASN A 122 24.42 4.79 -40.80
C ASN A 122 25.45 3.64 -40.86
N ASN A 123 25.08 2.42 -40.46
CA ASN A 123 26.03 1.31 -40.39
C ASN A 123 25.81 0.32 -41.56
N MET A 124 26.65 0.43 -42.59
CA MET A 124 26.61 -0.47 -43.75
C MET A 124 27.02 -1.92 -43.44
N PHE A 125 27.61 -2.18 -42.27
CA PHE A 125 28.10 -3.52 -41.89
C PHE A 125 27.08 -4.35 -41.10
N THR A 126 26.03 -3.73 -40.57
CA THR A 126 25.00 -4.42 -39.77
C THR A 126 23.67 -4.43 -40.52
N ILE A 127 23.46 -5.46 -41.35
CA ILE A 127 22.23 -5.69 -42.11
C ILE A 127 21.05 -6.08 -41.19
N GLY A 128 21.32 -6.55 -39.97
CA GLY A 128 20.31 -6.92 -38.98
C GLY A 128 20.88 -7.10 -37.58
N HIS A 129 20.06 -7.62 -36.66
CA HIS A 129 20.50 -7.88 -35.28
C HIS A 129 21.55 -9.00 -35.27
N PRO A 130 22.69 -8.85 -34.56
CA PRO A 130 23.84 -9.74 -34.65
C PRO A 130 23.53 -11.20 -34.29
N ASN A 131 22.54 -11.42 -33.43
CA ASN A 131 22.12 -12.76 -33.02
C ASN A 131 21.60 -13.62 -34.20
N TYR A 132 21.04 -12.97 -35.23
CA TYR A 132 20.49 -13.65 -36.41
C TYR A 132 21.48 -13.75 -37.57
N ARG A 133 22.73 -13.33 -37.38
CA ARG A 133 23.76 -13.38 -38.43
C ARG A 133 24.00 -14.78 -38.98
N LYS A 134 23.77 -15.82 -38.17
CA LYS A 134 23.93 -17.23 -38.55
C LYS A 134 23.00 -17.67 -39.69
N PHE A 135 21.88 -16.97 -39.87
CA PHE A 135 20.88 -17.26 -40.91
C PHE A 135 21.11 -16.45 -42.19
N LEU A 136 22.06 -15.51 -42.20
CA LEU A 136 22.41 -14.77 -43.40
C LEU A 136 23.23 -15.66 -44.35
N HIS A 137 22.99 -15.50 -45.65
CA HIS A 137 23.78 -16.16 -46.68
C HIS A 137 25.26 -15.83 -46.50
N LYS A 138 26.11 -16.87 -46.56
CA LYS A 138 27.56 -16.72 -46.46
C LYS A 138 28.08 -15.99 -47.70
N ASN A 139 28.99 -15.05 -47.50
CA ASN A 139 29.58 -14.30 -48.60
C ASN A 139 30.49 -15.24 -49.41
N ASN A 140 30.15 -15.46 -50.69
CA ASN A 140 30.89 -16.33 -51.61
C ASN A 140 32.31 -15.81 -51.91
N LEU A 141 32.60 -14.54 -51.60
CA LEU A 141 33.90 -13.92 -51.79
C LEU A 141 34.88 -14.21 -50.64
N MET A 142 34.41 -14.66 -49.49
CA MET A 142 35.29 -15.12 -48.40
C MET A 142 35.66 -16.58 -48.66
N LYS A 143 36.74 -16.80 -49.40
CA LYS A 143 37.33 -18.14 -49.51
C LYS A 143 37.74 -18.62 -48.13
N LYS A 144 37.36 -19.85 -47.77
CA LYS A 144 37.91 -20.57 -46.62
C LYS A 144 39.33 -20.94 -46.96
N ASP A 145 40.30 -20.34 -46.27
CA ASP A 145 41.65 -20.90 -46.15
C ASP A 145 41.59 -22.24 -45.39
#